data_AF-A0A2V8H1S7-F1
#
_entry.id   AF-A0A2V8H1S7-F1
#
_cell.length_a   1.000
_cell.length_b   1.000
_cell.length_c   1.000
_cell.angle_alpha   90.00
_cell.angle_beta   90.00
_cell.angle_gamma   90.00
#
_symmetry.space_group_name_H-M   'P 1'
#
loop_
_entity.id
_entity.type
_entity.pdbx_description
1 polymer ?
#
loop_
_entity_poly.entity_id
_entity_poly.type
_entity_poly.pdbx_seq_one_letter_code
_entity_poly.pdbx_strand_id
1 'polypeptide(L)'
;MVNRPFLVVAILSGLCAVPLLLSACQAVQKKKVTSQADLPRFTYPIEMPASQLVQADKATFDRFAASVRADLDRVNRDYDISDKATQRELLGVGLDLQQLAGDDRGALETVTALRQLEDKPSARLVTGLLAKSEAEAAIAARDTTGAAFEQAFTKSYSTAVGALPWDVVQDSMKASWAQARL
;
A
#
# COMPACT_ATOMS: atom_id res chain seq x y z
N MET A 1 0.18 -61.91 67.78
CA MET A 1 0.61 -63.23 67.27
C MET A 1 0.77 -63.15 65.77
N VAL A 2 1.89 -63.70 65.27
CA VAL A 2 2.25 -64.03 63.89
C VAL A 2 2.81 -62.91 62.98
N ASN A 3 4.02 -63.23 62.50
CA ASN A 3 4.95 -62.55 61.59
C ASN A 3 4.50 -62.53 60.10
N ARG A 4 4.88 -61.44 59.38
CA ARG A 4 5.48 -61.24 58.02
C ARG A 4 5.10 -62.22 56.88
N PRO A 5 5.10 -61.86 55.55
CA PRO A 5 6.04 -60.92 54.89
C PRO A 5 5.58 -60.12 53.62
N PHE A 6 6.41 -59.13 53.26
CA PHE A 6 6.76 -58.60 51.91
C PHE A 6 5.75 -58.63 50.74
N LEU A 7 5.43 -57.44 50.20
CA LEU A 7 5.72 -57.13 48.79
C LEU A 7 5.80 -55.61 48.56
N VAL A 8 6.94 -55.16 48.06
CA VAL A 8 7.18 -53.81 47.53
C VAL A 8 6.70 -53.81 46.09
N VAL A 9 5.80 -52.89 45.72
CA VAL A 9 5.55 -52.55 44.31
C VAL A 9 5.66 -51.05 44.17
N ALA A 10 6.72 -50.64 43.46
CA ALA A 10 6.96 -49.28 43.02
C ALA A 10 5.98 -48.93 41.90
N ILE A 11 5.27 -47.81 42.03
CA ILE A 11 4.44 -47.24 40.95
C ILE A 11 5.27 -46.19 40.23
N LEU A 12 5.76 -46.53 39.03
CA LEU A 12 6.34 -45.59 38.08
C LEU A 12 5.26 -45.02 37.15
N SER A 13 5.30 -43.70 37.00
CA SER A 13 5.21 -42.96 35.74
C SER A 13 3.89 -42.91 34.96
N GLY A 14 3.36 -41.68 34.85
CA GLY A 14 2.38 -41.26 33.87
C GLY A 14 2.43 -39.75 33.64
N LEU A 15 3.60 -39.22 33.25
CA LEU A 15 3.79 -37.82 32.89
C LEU A 15 3.20 -37.58 31.49
N CYS A 16 2.01 -36.98 31.44
CA CYS A 16 1.32 -36.63 30.20
C CYS A 16 2.02 -35.40 29.56
N ALA A 17 2.91 -35.65 28.60
CA ALA A 17 3.57 -34.59 27.84
C ALA A 17 2.65 -34.14 26.69
N VAL A 18 2.10 -32.92 26.80
CA VAL A 18 1.40 -32.24 25.71
C VAL A 18 2.46 -31.70 24.74
N PRO A 19 2.50 -32.12 23.46
CA PRO A 19 3.44 -31.55 22.52
C PRO A 19 2.96 -30.14 22.14
N LEU A 20 3.67 -29.13 22.64
CA LEU A 20 3.62 -27.76 22.13
C LEU A 20 4.07 -27.78 20.67
N LEU A 21 3.12 -27.67 19.75
CA LEU A 21 3.37 -27.37 18.35
C LEU A 21 3.95 -25.96 18.26
N LEU A 22 5.28 -25.85 18.40
CA LEU A 22 6.04 -24.68 17.97
C LEU A 22 5.98 -24.63 16.44
N SER A 23 4.94 -23.99 15.91
CA SER A 23 4.95 -23.49 14.54
C SER A 23 6.13 -22.52 14.41
N ALA A 24 7.26 -23.03 13.93
CA ALA A 24 8.35 -22.19 13.49
C ALA A 24 7.83 -21.36 12.31
N CYS A 25 7.41 -20.12 12.59
CA CYS A 25 7.25 -19.10 11.57
C CYS A 25 8.65 -18.87 11.01
N GLN A 26 9.00 -19.61 9.95
CA GLN A 26 10.18 -19.26 9.16
C GLN A 26 9.88 -17.91 8.55
N ALA A 27 10.47 -16.85 9.13
CA ALA A 27 10.44 -15.53 8.54
C ALA A 27 11.02 -15.66 7.13
N VAL A 28 10.14 -15.59 6.13
CA VAL A 28 10.56 -15.60 4.72
C VAL A 28 11.49 -14.41 4.55
N GLN A 29 12.77 -14.68 4.38
CA GLN A 29 13.78 -13.64 4.21
C GLN A 29 13.53 -12.97 2.87
N LYS A 30 13.08 -11.71 2.90
CA LYS A 30 12.80 -10.92 1.70
C LYS A 30 14.04 -10.80 0.82
N LYS A 31 13.84 -10.84 -0.49
CA LYS A 31 14.93 -10.64 -1.45
C LYS A 31 15.33 -9.16 -1.47
N LYS A 32 16.60 -8.87 -1.22
CA LYS A 32 17.12 -7.49 -1.27
C LYS A 32 17.08 -6.94 -2.69
N VAL A 33 16.61 -5.71 -2.81
CA VAL A 33 16.52 -4.94 -4.06
C VAL A 33 17.28 -3.64 -3.87
N THR A 34 18.25 -3.42 -4.75
CA THR A 34 19.06 -2.19 -4.76
C THR A 34 18.65 -1.24 -5.88
N SER A 35 17.95 -1.74 -6.91
CA SER A 35 17.40 -0.95 -7.99
C SER A 35 16.15 -1.60 -8.59
N GLN A 36 15.36 -0.83 -9.33
CA GLN A 36 14.19 -1.33 -10.08
C GLN A 36 14.50 -2.52 -10.99
N ALA A 37 15.74 -2.66 -11.49
CA ALA A 37 16.13 -3.79 -12.36
C ALA A 37 16.13 -5.15 -11.64
N ASP A 38 16.18 -5.17 -10.30
CA ASP A 38 16.14 -6.40 -9.49
C ASP A 38 14.70 -6.94 -9.29
N LEU A 39 13.70 -6.12 -9.65
CA LEU A 39 12.28 -6.45 -9.52
C LEU A 39 11.79 -7.32 -10.70
N PRO A 40 10.79 -8.18 -10.44
CA PRO A 40 10.18 -8.97 -11.50
C PRO A 40 9.50 -8.06 -12.52
N ARG A 41 9.59 -8.45 -13.79
CA ARG A 41 8.82 -7.82 -14.87
C ARG A 41 7.52 -8.59 -15.04
N PHE A 42 6.39 -7.88 -14.90
CA PHE A 42 5.07 -8.45 -15.14
C PHE A 42 4.62 -8.16 -16.58
N THR A 43 3.82 -9.05 -17.14
CA THR A 43 3.22 -8.88 -18.46
C THR A 43 1.74 -9.20 -18.34
N TYR A 44 0.91 -8.26 -18.74
CA TYR A 44 -0.54 -8.38 -18.66
C TYR A 44 -1.11 -8.56 -20.07
N PRO A 45 -1.49 -9.78 -20.48
CA PRO A 45 -2.12 -9.98 -21.77
C PRO A 45 -3.48 -9.27 -21.78
N ILE A 46 -3.73 -8.46 -22.80
CA ILE A 46 -5.00 -7.77 -23.03
C ILE A 46 -5.54 -8.16 -24.40
N GLU A 47 -6.83 -8.48 -24.46
CA GLU A 47 -7.51 -8.92 -25.69
C GLU A 47 -8.01 -7.74 -26.54
N MET A 48 -7.79 -6.51 -26.07
CA MET A 48 -8.24 -5.27 -26.70
C MET A 48 -7.14 -4.21 -26.62
N PRO A 49 -7.20 -3.15 -27.45
CA PRO A 49 -6.30 -2.02 -27.33
C PRO A 49 -6.35 -1.41 -25.92
N ALA A 50 -5.20 -0.96 -25.40
CA ALA A 50 -5.13 -0.34 -24.08
C ALA A 50 -6.06 0.88 -23.93
N SER A 51 -6.25 1.65 -25.01
CA SER A 51 -7.20 2.77 -25.04
C SER A 51 -8.66 2.34 -24.88
N GLN A 52 -9.01 1.12 -25.28
CA GLN A 52 -10.34 0.56 -25.06
C GLN A 52 -10.46 -0.04 -23.66
N LEU A 53 -9.40 -0.65 -23.12
CA LEU A 53 -9.40 -1.19 -21.77
C LEU A 53 -9.74 -0.12 -20.72
N VAL A 54 -9.14 1.07 -20.82
CA VAL A 54 -9.40 2.19 -19.89
C VAL A 54 -10.81 2.79 -20.03
N GLN A 55 -11.51 2.50 -21.12
CA GLN A 55 -12.90 2.91 -21.37
C GLN A 55 -13.90 1.75 -21.19
N ALA A 56 -13.41 0.57 -20.84
CA ALA A 56 -14.26 -0.61 -20.68
C ALA A 56 -15.20 -0.44 -19.48
N ASP A 57 -16.18 -1.34 -19.39
CA ASP A 57 -17.02 -1.42 -18.20
C ASP A 57 -16.18 -1.71 -16.94
N LYS A 58 -16.72 -1.32 -15.79
CA LYS A 58 -16.05 -1.46 -14.50
C LYS A 58 -15.55 -2.88 -14.23
N ALA A 59 -16.33 -3.91 -14.55
CA ALA A 59 -15.94 -5.28 -14.25
C ALA A 59 -14.75 -5.73 -15.12
N THR A 60 -14.70 -5.28 -16.38
CA THR A 60 -13.56 -5.56 -17.27
C THR A 60 -12.28 -4.87 -16.78
N PHE A 61 -12.35 -3.57 -16.46
CA PHE A 61 -11.19 -2.83 -15.97
C PHE A 61 -10.72 -3.33 -14.58
N ASP A 62 -11.66 -3.64 -13.69
CA ASP A 62 -11.36 -4.13 -12.33
C ASP A 62 -10.59 -5.46 -12.35
N ARG A 63 -10.85 -6.35 -13.33
CA ARG A 63 -10.08 -7.60 -13.49
C ARG A 63 -8.60 -7.34 -13.82
N PHE A 64 -8.35 -6.36 -14.69
CA PHE A 64 -6.98 -5.93 -14.98
C PHE A 64 -6.34 -5.31 -13.73
N ALA A 65 -7.01 -4.36 -13.10
CA ALA A 65 -6.52 -3.68 -11.90
C ALA A 65 -6.23 -4.66 -10.74
N ALA A 66 -7.05 -5.70 -10.56
CA ALA A 66 -6.84 -6.74 -9.57
C ALA A 66 -5.58 -7.57 -9.83
N SER A 67 -5.26 -7.85 -11.10
CA SER A 67 -4.02 -8.54 -11.47
C SER A 67 -2.79 -7.70 -11.12
N VAL A 68 -2.83 -6.41 -11.47
CA VAL A 68 -1.75 -5.46 -11.12
C VAL A 68 -1.59 -5.34 -9.61
N ARG A 69 -2.70 -5.23 -8.86
CA ARG A 69 -2.67 -5.18 -7.38
C ARG A 69 -2.04 -6.43 -6.79
N ALA A 70 -2.43 -7.62 -7.25
CA ALA A 70 -1.88 -8.87 -6.74
C ALA A 70 -0.36 -8.99 -6.97
N ASP A 71 0.13 -8.51 -8.11
CA ASP A 71 1.56 -8.48 -8.41
C ASP A 71 2.31 -7.41 -7.61
N LEU A 72 1.70 -6.23 -7.38
CA LEU A 72 2.24 -5.22 -6.47
C LEU A 72 2.35 -5.73 -5.04
N ASP A 73 1.30 -6.41 -4.53
CA ASP A 73 1.29 -7.02 -3.21
C ASP A 73 2.35 -8.12 -3.09
N ARG A 74 2.54 -8.92 -4.15
CA ARG A 74 3.62 -9.91 -4.23
C ARG A 74 4.99 -9.23 -4.11
N VAL A 75 5.22 -8.14 -4.85
CA VAL A 75 6.49 -7.39 -4.77
C VAL A 75 6.73 -6.87 -3.35
N ASN A 76 5.75 -6.18 -2.75
CA ASN A 76 5.89 -5.63 -1.41
C ASN A 76 6.08 -6.70 -0.32
N ARG A 77 5.50 -7.89 -0.51
CA ARG A 77 5.66 -9.03 0.39
C ARG A 77 7.03 -9.69 0.26
N ASP A 78 7.47 -9.96 -0.96
CA ASP A 78 8.60 -10.87 -1.22
C ASP A 78 9.95 -10.13 -1.30
N TYR A 79 9.94 -8.80 -1.49
CA TYR A 79 11.15 -8.00 -1.71
C TYR A 79 11.35 -6.94 -0.62
N ASP A 80 12.62 -6.76 -0.23
CA ASP A 80 13.09 -5.70 0.65
C ASP A 80 13.69 -4.59 -0.20
N ILE A 81 12.94 -3.51 -0.37
CA ILE A 81 13.22 -2.44 -1.31
C ILE A 81 13.77 -1.26 -0.51
N SER A 82 15.10 -1.17 -0.43
CA SER A 82 15.76 -0.09 0.31
C SER A 82 15.86 1.21 -0.49
N ASP A 83 15.77 1.14 -1.82
CA ASP A 83 15.76 2.33 -2.67
C ASP A 83 14.43 3.08 -2.56
N LYS A 84 14.46 4.28 -1.97
CA LYS A 84 13.27 5.11 -1.77
C LYS A 84 12.62 5.57 -3.07
N ALA A 85 13.37 5.70 -4.16
CA ALA A 85 12.79 6.07 -5.45
C ALA A 85 11.89 4.94 -5.97
N THR A 86 12.42 3.71 -6.03
CA THR A 86 11.66 2.51 -6.39
C THR A 86 10.46 2.30 -5.46
N GLN A 87 10.63 2.47 -4.13
CA GLN A 87 9.52 2.33 -3.19
C GLN A 87 8.41 3.36 -3.42
N ARG A 88 8.75 4.62 -3.75
CA ARG A 88 7.75 5.65 -4.09
C ARG A 88 7.01 5.35 -5.38
N GLU A 89 7.70 4.86 -6.41
CA GLU A 89 7.04 4.45 -7.66
C GLU A 89 6.01 3.35 -7.44
N LEU A 90 6.37 2.31 -6.67
CA LEU A 90 5.45 1.22 -6.34
C LEU A 90 4.26 1.68 -5.50
N LEU A 91 4.48 2.57 -4.52
CA LEU A 91 3.39 3.18 -3.76
C LEU A 91 2.52 4.10 -4.63
N GLY A 92 3.09 4.78 -5.62
CA GLY A 92 2.34 5.56 -6.60
C GLY A 92 1.37 4.69 -7.41
N VAL A 93 1.84 3.54 -7.90
CA VAL A 93 0.96 2.56 -8.57
C VAL A 93 -0.15 2.07 -7.62
N GLY A 94 0.19 1.83 -6.35
CA GLY A 94 -0.79 1.47 -5.32
C GLY A 94 -1.85 2.54 -5.11
N LEU A 95 -1.43 3.81 -5.05
CA LEU A 95 -2.32 4.96 -4.89
C LEU A 95 -3.30 5.09 -6.05
N ASP A 96 -2.80 4.98 -7.29
CA ASP A 96 -3.65 5.03 -8.48
C ASP A 96 -4.72 3.91 -8.45
N LEU A 97 -4.31 2.69 -8.10
CA LEU A 97 -5.22 1.54 -7.97
C LEU A 97 -6.25 1.75 -6.85
N GLN A 98 -5.88 2.38 -5.74
CA GLN A 98 -6.78 2.71 -4.63
C GLN A 98 -7.83 3.74 -5.06
N GLN A 99 -7.41 4.82 -5.73
CA GLN A 99 -8.33 5.83 -6.26
C GLN A 99 -9.31 5.24 -7.28
N LEU A 100 -8.82 4.41 -8.20
CA LEU A 100 -9.66 3.72 -9.20
C LEU A 100 -10.67 2.75 -8.56
N ALA A 101 -10.32 2.17 -7.41
CA ALA A 101 -11.20 1.26 -6.67
C ALA A 101 -12.15 1.98 -5.69
N GLY A 102 -11.98 3.29 -5.47
CA GLY A 102 -12.69 4.02 -4.41
C GLY A 102 -12.23 3.64 -2.99
N ASP A 103 -11.00 3.13 -2.84
CA ASP A 103 -10.38 2.87 -1.53
C ASP A 103 -9.75 4.16 -0.97
N ASP A 104 -10.61 5.10 -0.59
CA ASP A 104 -10.18 6.43 -0.16
C ASP A 104 -9.35 6.38 1.13
N ARG A 105 -9.64 5.44 2.03
CA ARG A 105 -8.85 5.28 3.26
C ARG A 105 -7.46 4.75 2.98
N GLY A 106 -7.36 3.70 2.15
CA GLY A 106 -6.07 3.19 1.70
C GLY A 106 -5.26 4.26 0.97
N ALA A 107 -5.90 5.09 0.14
CA ALA A 107 -5.25 6.20 -0.54
C ALA A 107 -4.62 7.21 0.44
N LEU A 108 -5.31 7.57 1.53
CA LEU A 108 -4.77 8.47 2.55
C LEU A 108 -3.56 7.88 3.30
N GLU A 109 -3.59 6.57 3.58
CA GLU A 109 -2.48 5.85 4.19
C GLU A 109 -1.26 5.83 3.25
N THR A 110 -1.48 5.53 1.97
CA THR A 110 -0.44 5.51 0.94
C THR A 110 0.18 6.89 0.74
N VAL A 111 -0.62 7.96 0.70
CA VAL A 111 -0.10 9.35 0.64
C VAL A 111 0.80 9.65 1.84
N THR A 112 0.42 9.19 3.03
CA THR A 112 1.25 9.37 4.23
C THR A 112 2.59 8.65 4.09
N ALA A 113 2.58 7.39 3.62
CA ALA A 113 3.79 6.62 3.38
C ALA A 113 4.69 7.28 2.31
N LEU A 114 4.12 7.75 1.20
CA LEU A 114 4.85 8.48 0.15
C LEU A 114 5.58 9.70 0.70
N ARG A 115 4.91 10.51 1.54
CA ARG A 115 5.51 11.70 2.17
C ARG A 115 6.67 11.36 3.11
N GLN A 116 6.60 10.22 3.79
CA GLN A 116 7.69 9.76 4.68
C GLN A 116 8.95 9.37 3.89
N LEU A 117 8.79 8.96 2.63
CA LEU A 117 9.92 8.63 1.76
C LEU A 117 10.58 9.85 1.11
N GLU A 118 9.94 11.01 1.12
CA GLU A 118 10.52 12.24 0.58
C GLU A 118 11.63 12.78 1.47
N ASP A 119 12.80 13.05 0.89
CA ASP A 119 13.92 13.67 1.62
C ASP A 119 13.78 15.20 1.69
N LYS A 120 13.33 15.82 0.59
CA LYS A 120 13.20 17.29 0.48
C LYS A 120 11.91 17.76 1.19
N PRO A 121 11.99 18.79 2.06
CA PRO A 121 10.80 19.35 2.69
C PRO A 121 9.75 19.84 1.68
N SER A 122 10.18 20.46 0.59
CA SER A 122 9.28 20.94 -0.47
C SER A 122 8.50 19.79 -1.11
N ALA A 123 9.17 18.67 -1.44
CA ALA A 123 8.54 17.49 -1.99
C ALA A 123 7.54 16.88 -1.00
N ARG A 124 7.93 16.72 0.28
CA ARG A 124 7.05 16.20 1.34
C ARG A 124 5.74 16.98 1.50
N LEU A 125 5.77 18.30 1.31
CA LEU A 125 4.60 19.16 1.42
C LEU A 125 3.61 18.98 0.25
N VAL A 126 4.11 18.66 -0.94
CA VAL A 126 3.30 18.63 -2.16
C VAL A 126 2.93 17.21 -2.60
N THR A 127 3.72 16.20 -2.23
CA THR A 127 3.47 14.80 -2.57
C THR A 127 2.08 14.37 -2.10
N GLY A 128 1.28 13.84 -3.03
CA GLY A 128 -0.08 13.34 -2.78
C GLY A 128 -1.10 14.40 -2.37
N LEU A 129 -0.83 15.70 -2.53
CA LEU A 129 -1.76 16.77 -2.11
C LEU A 129 -3.13 16.67 -2.80
N LEU A 130 -3.13 16.41 -4.11
CA LEU A 130 -4.33 16.22 -4.91
C LEU A 130 -5.10 14.98 -4.46
N ALA A 131 -4.45 13.80 -4.50
CA ALA A 131 -5.05 12.53 -4.11
C ALA A 131 -5.60 12.54 -2.68
N LYS A 132 -4.90 13.18 -1.73
CA LYS A 132 -5.40 13.38 -0.36
C LYS A 132 -6.70 14.16 -0.34
N SER A 133 -6.77 15.25 -1.11
CA SER A 133 -7.94 16.13 -1.15
C SER A 133 -9.14 15.45 -1.81
N GLU A 134 -8.91 14.66 -2.85
CA GLU A 134 -9.92 13.82 -3.50
C GLU A 134 -10.46 12.76 -2.55
N ALA A 135 -9.59 12.00 -1.89
CA ALA A 135 -9.99 10.96 -0.94
C ALA A 135 -10.78 11.54 0.25
N GLU A 136 -10.34 12.68 0.81
CA GLU A 136 -11.08 13.37 1.88
C GLU A 136 -12.47 13.85 1.40
N ALA A 137 -12.57 14.34 0.17
CA ALA A 137 -13.83 14.76 -0.42
C ALA A 137 -14.77 13.57 -0.65
N ALA A 138 -14.24 12.46 -1.17
CA ALA A 138 -14.99 11.24 -1.39
C ALA A 138 -15.56 10.67 -0.08
N ILE A 139 -14.74 10.64 0.98
CA ILE A 139 -15.18 10.24 2.33
C ILE A 139 -16.28 11.17 2.85
N ALA A 140 -16.14 12.49 2.68
CA ALA A 140 -17.10 13.46 3.16
C ALA A 140 -18.44 13.41 2.41
N ALA A 141 -18.39 13.24 1.09
CA ALA A 141 -19.56 13.19 0.23
C ALA A 141 -20.22 11.79 0.16
N ARG A 142 -19.48 10.74 0.55
CA ARG A 142 -19.83 9.31 0.33
C ARG A 142 -20.08 8.97 -1.14
N ASP A 143 -19.41 9.70 -2.03
CA ASP A 143 -19.48 9.58 -3.47
C ASP A 143 -18.22 10.25 -4.05
N THR A 144 -17.78 9.82 -5.22
CA THR A 144 -16.65 10.41 -5.96
C THR A 144 -17.12 11.36 -7.06
N THR A 145 -18.43 11.61 -7.14
CA THR A 145 -19.05 12.45 -8.16
C THR A 145 -20.14 13.37 -7.59
N GLY A 146 -20.54 14.37 -8.38
CA GLY A 146 -21.65 15.27 -8.05
C GLY A 146 -21.27 16.46 -7.18
N ALA A 147 -22.24 17.37 -7.01
CA ALA A 147 -22.01 18.68 -6.42
C ALA A 147 -21.45 18.64 -4.98
N ALA A 148 -21.85 17.64 -4.18
CA ALA A 148 -21.34 17.49 -2.82
C ALA A 148 -19.85 17.13 -2.79
N PHE A 149 -19.43 16.20 -3.66
CA PHE A 149 -18.02 15.84 -3.84
C PHE A 149 -17.23 17.04 -4.37
N GLU A 150 -17.69 17.70 -5.43
CA GLU A 150 -17.01 18.85 -6.03
C GLU A 150 -16.81 20.00 -5.03
N GLN A 151 -17.83 20.29 -4.20
CA GLN A 151 -17.74 21.29 -3.16
C GLN A 151 -16.74 20.88 -2.06
N ALA A 152 -16.78 19.62 -1.62
CA ALA A 152 -15.86 19.10 -0.62
C ALA A 152 -14.41 19.10 -1.10
N PHE A 153 -14.18 18.67 -2.35
CA PHE A 153 -12.88 18.68 -3.00
C PHE A 153 -12.34 20.10 -3.14
N THR A 154 -13.14 21.01 -3.70
CA THR A 154 -12.73 22.42 -3.87
C THR A 154 -12.33 23.04 -2.53
N LYS A 155 -13.12 22.78 -1.48
CA LYS A 155 -12.81 23.26 -0.13
C LYS A 155 -11.52 22.65 0.42
N SER A 156 -11.36 21.32 0.35
CA SER A 156 -10.18 20.63 0.89
C SER A 156 -8.91 21.08 0.15
N TYR A 157 -8.92 21.01 -1.19
CA TYR A 157 -7.77 21.33 -2.01
C TYR A 157 -7.36 22.80 -1.90
N SER A 158 -8.30 23.74 -1.94
CA SER A 158 -7.99 25.17 -1.76
C SER A 158 -7.42 25.49 -0.38
N THR A 159 -7.94 24.86 0.67
CA THR A 159 -7.40 25.00 2.04
C THR A 159 -5.98 24.44 2.11
N ALA A 160 -5.75 23.26 1.54
CA ALA A 160 -4.46 22.60 1.56
C ALA A 160 -3.39 23.39 0.78
N VAL A 161 -3.75 23.92 -0.40
CA VAL A 161 -2.87 24.79 -1.20
C VAL A 161 -2.62 26.14 -0.52
N GLY A 162 -3.65 26.76 0.06
CA GLY A 162 -3.54 28.04 0.76
C GLY A 162 -2.66 27.99 2.00
N ALA A 163 -2.50 26.81 2.61
CA ALA A 163 -1.63 26.58 3.76
C ALA A 163 -0.16 26.29 3.40
N LEU A 164 0.17 26.14 2.11
CA LEU A 164 1.55 25.84 1.71
C LEU A 164 2.48 27.05 1.93
N PRO A 165 3.67 26.87 2.51
CA PRO A 165 4.71 27.89 2.54
C PRO A 165 5.28 28.08 1.13
N TRP A 166 4.76 29.07 0.40
CA TRP A 166 5.07 29.27 -1.02
C TRP A 166 6.55 29.52 -1.29
N ASP A 167 7.26 30.18 -0.38
CA ASP A 167 8.70 30.35 -0.43
C ASP A 167 9.49 29.02 -0.45
N VAL A 168 8.90 27.94 0.08
CA VAL A 168 9.49 26.60 0.10
C VAL A 168 9.08 25.75 -1.10
N VAL A 169 7.82 25.84 -1.55
CA VAL A 169 7.27 24.91 -2.55
C VAL A 169 7.24 25.45 -3.98
N GLN A 170 7.32 26.77 -4.18
CA GLN A 170 7.05 27.40 -5.47
C GLN A 170 7.94 26.86 -6.60
N ASP A 171 9.23 26.65 -6.36
CA ASP A 171 10.15 26.16 -7.40
C ASP A 171 9.84 24.70 -7.80
N SER A 172 9.46 23.87 -6.82
CA SER A 172 9.04 22.49 -7.09
C SER A 172 7.74 22.45 -7.89
N MET A 173 6.79 23.33 -7.58
CA MET A 173 5.52 23.46 -8.33
C MET A 173 5.75 23.95 -9.76
N LYS A 174 6.62 24.96 -9.96
CA LYS A 174 6.99 25.44 -11.30
C LYS A 174 7.64 24.35 -12.15
N ALA A 175 8.54 23.58 -11.56
CA ALA A 175 9.20 22.46 -12.24
C ALA A 175 8.18 21.37 -12.63
N SER A 176 7.26 21.01 -11.73
CA SER A 176 6.19 20.05 -12.00
C SER A 176 5.27 20.53 -13.13
N TRP A 177 4.88 21.81 -13.12
CA TRP A 177 4.09 22.41 -14.20
C TRP A 177 4.82 22.40 -15.54
N ALA A 178 6.11 22.72 -15.56
CA ALA A 178 6.92 22.70 -16.78
C ALA A 178 6.98 21.29 -17.39
N GLN A 179 7.06 20.25 -16.56
CA GLN A 179 7.03 18.85 -17.01
C GLN A 179 5.66 18.45 -17.56
N ALA A 180 4.57 18.88 -16.93
CA ALA A 180 3.20 18.49 -17.30
C ALA A 180 2.69 19.14 -18.60
N ARG A 181 3.38 20.18 -19.11
CA ARG A 181 3.01 20.87 -20.35
C ARG A 181 3.66 20.27 -21.61
N LEU A 182 4.65 19.39 -21.46
CA LEU A 182 5.31 18.69 -22.55
C LEU A 182 4.45 17.52 -23.06
#